data_AF-A0A8D2GXL2-F1
#
_entry.id   AF-A0A8D2GXL2-F1
#
_cell.length_a   1.000
_cell.length_b   1.000
_cell.length_c   1.000
_cell.angle_alpha   90.00
_cell.angle_beta   90.00
_cell.angle_gamma   90.00
#
_symmetry.space_group_name_H-M   'P 1'
#
loop_
_entity.id
_entity.type
_entity.pdbx_description
1 polymer ?
#
loop_
_entity_poly.entity_id
_entity_poly.type
_entity_poly.pdbx_seq_one_letter_code
_entity_poly.pdbx_strand_id
1 'polypeptide(L)'
;MASLRSEERKTGFLQRWPLESHISSRMLEKTKIHQPTCRFLPLSWIVLKPRKDSCSAVCLAPSHSLREVLQLKLQQRRTREELVSQGIMPPLKSPAAFHEQRRSLERARTEDYLKRKIRSRPERSELVRMHILEETSAEPSLQAKQLKLKRARLADDLNEKIAQRPGPMELVEKNILPVESSLKEAIIGTSESLVAGFWVARPVLDFAAQTQQHAWPEQS
;
A
#
# COMPACT_ATOMS: atom_id res chain seq x y z
N MET A 1 -59.10 -18.06 20.84
CA MET A 1 -59.99 -17.23 19.97
C MET A 1 -59.58 -15.78 20.12
N ALA A 2 -59.43 -15.07 18.98
CA ALA A 2 -59.25 -13.62 18.78
C ALA A 2 -58.04 -12.94 19.48
N SER A 3 -57.02 -12.47 18.76
CA SER A 3 -56.95 -11.18 18.02
C SER A 3 -57.13 -10.01 18.99
N LEU A 4 -56.14 -9.13 19.19
CA LEU A 4 -55.99 -7.95 18.34
C LEU A 4 -54.53 -7.45 18.27
N ARG A 5 -54.13 -7.13 17.04
CA ARG A 5 -52.99 -6.29 16.66
C ARG A 5 -53.07 -4.93 17.34
N SER A 6 -51.92 -4.35 17.70
CA SER A 6 -51.77 -2.91 17.56
C SER A 6 -50.40 -2.57 16.97
N GLU A 7 -50.48 -1.75 15.94
CA GLU A 7 -49.50 -1.47 14.92
C GLU A 7 -49.19 0.03 15.04
N GLU A 8 -48.17 0.40 15.81
CA GLU A 8 -47.77 1.80 15.92
C GLU A 8 -46.80 2.17 14.80
N ARG A 9 -47.37 2.89 13.84
CA ARG A 9 -46.72 3.62 12.77
C ARG A 9 -45.77 4.66 13.37
N LYS A 10 -44.46 4.40 13.37
CA LYS A 10 -43.47 5.48 13.48
C LYS A 10 -43.27 6.11 12.11
N THR A 11 -44.05 7.16 11.88
CA THR A 11 -43.88 8.11 10.79
C THR A 11 -42.47 8.70 10.83
N GLY A 12 -41.72 8.53 9.75
CA GLY A 12 -40.41 9.12 9.55
C GLY A 12 -40.48 10.65 9.57
N PHE A 13 -39.85 11.24 10.57
CA PHE A 13 -39.67 12.69 10.67
C PHE A 13 -38.39 13.05 9.91
N LEU A 14 -38.56 13.50 8.66
CA LEU A 14 -37.53 14.17 7.88
C LEU A 14 -37.28 15.57 8.48
N GLN A 15 -36.14 15.76 9.13
CA GLN A 15 -35.50 17.06 9.36
C GLN A 15 -33.99 16.81 9.22
N ARG A 16 -33.39 17.07 8.06
CA ARG A 16 -32.72 18.33 7.72
C ARG A 16 -31.51 18.59 8.63
N TRP A 17 -30.35 18.09 8.19
CA TRP A 17 -29.05 18.54 8.69
C TRP A 17 -28.68 19.85 7.99
N PRO A 18 -28.43 20.96 8.70
CA PRO A 18 -27.78 22.13 8.14
C PRO A 18 -26.29 21.84 7.92
N LEU A 19 -25.81 22.13 6.71
CA LEU A 19 -24.40 22.33 6.43
C LEU A 19 -23.95 23.59 7.18
N GLU A 20 -22.94 23.47 8.03
CA GLU A 20 -22.09 24.60 8.40
C GLU A 20 -20.64 24.10 8.55
N SER A 21 -19.94 24.17 7.43
CA SER A 21 -18.51 23.99 7.31
C SER A 21 -17.80 25.25 7.79
N HIS A 22 -17.35 25.27 9.05
CA HIS A 22 -16.30 26.19 9.47
C HIS A 22 -14.95 25.63 9.03
N ILE A 23 -14.60 25.84 7.76
CA ILE A 23 -13.23 25.63 7.27
C ILE A 23 -12.52 26.98 7.41
N SER A 24 -11.60 27.03 8.35
CA SER A 24 -10.70 28.15 8.57
C SER A 24 -9.81 28.38 7.34
N SER A 25 -9.99 29.52 6.68
CA SER A 25 -9.09 30.04 5.65
C SER A 25 -7.72 30.34 6.24
N ARG A 26 -6.75 29.45 6.05
CA ARG A 26 -5.34 29.81 6.18
C ARG A 26 -4.47 28.90 5.33
N MET A 27 -3.62 29.51 4.52
CA MET A 27 -2.68 28.95 3.54
C MET A 27 -3.19 28.85 2.10
N LEU A 28 -3.29 30.03 1.48
CA LEU A 28 -3.26 30.21 0.04
C LEU A 28 -1.78 30.39 -0.39
N GLU A 29 -1.09 29.31 -0.75
CA GLU A 29 0.19 29.38 -1.46
C GLU A 29 0.05 28.88 -2.90
N LYS A 30 -0.15 29.87 -3.78
CA LYS A 30 0.41 30.02 -5.14
C LYS A 30 0.83 28.75 -5.90
N THR A 31 -0.01 28.33 -6.84
CA THR A 31 0.46 27.80 -8.13
C THR A 31 -0.04 28.71 -9.25
N LYS A 32 0.90 29.45 -9.84
CA LYS A 32 0.72 30.27 -11.05
C LYS A 32 0.32 29.36 -12.21
N ILE A 33 -0.95 29.35 -12.57
CA ILE A 33 -1.38 28.90 -13.90
C ILE A 33 -1.27 30.12 -14.82
N HIS A 34 -0.37 30.02 -15.78
CA HIS A 34 -0.12 31.03 -16.81
C HIS A 34 -1.39 31.25 -17.64
N GLN A 35 -1.96 32.45 -17.55
CA GLN A 35 -3.06 32.93 -18.39
C GLN A 35 -2.44 33.70 -19.56
N PRO A 36 -2.63 33.29 -20.84
CA PRO A 36 -2.33 34.17 -21.95
C PRO A 36 -3.49 35.16 -22.09
N THR A 37 -3.20 36.42 -21.78
CA THR A 37 -4.05 37.57 -22.08
C THR A 37 -4.26 37.68 -23.58
N CYS A 38 -5.44 37.35 -24.09
CA CYS A 38 -5.89 37.82 -25.40
C CYS A 38 -6.77 39.04 -25.21
N ARG A 39 -6.21 40.20 -25.56
CA ARG A 39 -6.88 41.49 -25.62
C ARG A 39 -7.98 41.43 -26.67
N PHE A 40 -9.22 41.59 -26.26
CA PHE A 40 -10.28 42.01 -27.16
C PHE A 40 -10.04 43.47 -27.50
N LEU A 41 -9.79 43.77 -28.78
CA LEU A 41 -10.05 45.09 -29.34
C LEU A 41 -11.08 44.95 -30.48
N PRO A 42 -12.11 45.81 -30.51
CA PRO A 42 -13.24 45.65 -31.40
C PRO A 42 -13.06 46.52 -32.63
N LEU A 43 -13.11 45.95 -33.83
CA LEU A 43 -13.37 46.74 -35.03
C LEU A 43 -14.51 46.10 -35.82
N SER A 44 -15.58 46.89 -35.89
CA SER A 44 -16.64 46.88 -36.89
C SER A 44 -16.10 46.87 -38.33
N TRP A 45 -17.03 46.84 -39.31
CA TRP A 45 -16.88 47.18 -40.73
C TRP A 45 -15.88 46.30 -41.54
N ILE A 46 -16.28 45.53 -42.54
CA ILE A 46 -16.86 45.96 -43.82
C ILE A 46 -17.60 44.79 -44.48
N VAL A 47 -18.81 45.09 -44.94
CA VAL A 47 -19.56 44.34 -45.94
C VAL A 47 -18.78 44.36 -47.26
N LEU A 48 -18.29 43.21 -47.71
CA LEU A 48 -17.92 43.00 -49.11
C LEU A 48 -18.76 41.85 -49.68
N LYS A 49 -19.64 42.22 -50.62
CA LYS A 49 -20.48 41.33 -51.44
C LYS A 49 -19.64 40.31 -52.22
N PRO A 50 -20.22 39.17 -52.60
CA PRO A 50 -19.47 38.06 -53.19
C PRO A 50 -19.13 38.38 -54.64
N ARG A 51 -17.84 38.38 -54.98
CA ARG A 51 -17.39 38.31 -56.36
C ARG A 51 -17.12 36.84 -56.68
N LYS A 52 -17.99 36.32 -57.54
CA LYS A 52 -17.92 35.00 -58.13
C LYS A 52 -16.75 34.99 -59.11
N ASP A 53 -15.62 34.40 -58.71
CA ASP A 53 -14.57 33.94 -59.62
C ASP A 53 -13.76 32.80 -58.93
N SER A 54 -13.88 31.61 -59.52
CA SER A 54 -12.90 30.51 -59.53
C SER A 54 -12.25 29.95 -58.24
N CYS A 55 -12.61 28.69 -57.97
CA CYS A 55 -11.72 27.56 -57.66
C CYS A 55 -10.60 27.74 -56.62
N SER A 56 -10.86 27.34 -55.37
CA SER A 56 -10.08 26.31 -54.65
C SER A 56 -10.46 26.31 -53.17
N ALA A 57 -11.55 25.63 -52.83
CA ALA A 57 -11.79 25.20 -51.46
C ALA A 57 -12.26 23.75 -51.52
N VAL A 58 -11.27 22.88 -51.70
CA VAL A 58 -11.41 21.44 -51.50
C VAL A 58 -11.64 21.23 -50.00
N CYS A 59 -12.89 21.37 -49.58
CA CYS A 59 -13.43 20.73 -48.39
C CYS A 59 -14.73 20.02 -48.80
N LEU A 60 -14.64 19.19 -49.84
CA LEU A 60 -15.58 18.09 -50.02
C LEU A 60 -15.24 17.09 -48.91
N ALA A 61 -15.88 17.23 -47.76
CA ALA A 61 -16.02 16.11 -46.85
C ALA A 61 -16.50 14.94 -47.71
N PRO A 62 -15.78 13.80 -47.76
CA PRO A 62 -16.36 12.60 -48.32
C PRO A 62 -17.59 12.34 -47.47
N SER A 63 -18.77 12.51 -48.06
CA SER A 63 -20.01 11.99 -47.50
C SER A 63 -19.87 10.47 -47.55
N HIS A 64 -19.05 9.92 -46.67
CA HIS A 64 -19.00 8.50 -46.38
C HIS A 64 -20.43 8.13 -46.07
N SER A 65 -20.96 7.17 -46.83
CA SER A 65 -22.29 6.68 -46.57
C SER A 65 -22.35 6.29 -45.08
N LEU A 66 -23.52 6.46 -44.44
CA LEU A 66 -23.69 6.05 -43.03
C LEU A 66 -23.23 4.60 -42.80
N ARG A 67 -23.28 3.77 -43.85
CA ARG A 67 -22.77 2.40 -43.89
C ARG A 67 -21.25 2.32 -43.70
N GLU A 68 -20.47 3.15 -44.40
CA GLU A 68 -19.00 3.13 -44.31
C GLU A 68 -18.50 3.59 -42.93
N VAL A 69 -19.09 4.64 -42.37
CA VAL A 69 -18.74 5.10 -41.01
C VAL A 69 -19.07 4.03 -39.97
N LEU A 70 -20.23 3.37 -40.11
CA LEU A 70 -20.64 2.31 -39.20
C LEU A 70 -19.69 1.11 -39.28
N GLN A 71 -19.28 0.71 -40.48
CA GLN A 71 -18.33 -0.38 -40.69
C GLN A 71 -16.99 -0.12 -39.99
N LEU A 72 -16.43 1.09 -40.12
CA LEU A 72 -15.21 1.48 -39.43
C LEU A 72 -15.37 1.48 -37.90
N LYS A 73 -16.49 2.01 -37.38
CA LYS A 73 -16.75 2.01 -35.92
C LYS A 73 -16.94 0.62 -35.34
N LEU A 74 -17.52 -0.31 -36.12
CA LEU A 74 -17.68 -1.70 -35.71
C LEU A 74 -16.33 -2.45 -35.70
N GLN A 75 -15.40 -2.11 -36.59
CA GLN A 75 -14.04 -2.66 -36.58
C GLN A 75 -13.22 -2.13 -35.40
N GLN A 76 -13.39 -0.86 -35.04
CA GLN A 76 -12.69 -0.21 -33.93
C GLN A 76 -13.33 -0.49 -32.55
N ARG A 77 -14.37 -1.35 -32.47
CA ARG A 77 -15.05 -1.64 -31.21
C ARG A 77 -14.18 -2.56 -30.32
N ARG A 78 -14.21 -2.30 -29.01
CA ARG A 78 -13.61 -3.20 -28.01
C ARG A 78 -14.45 -4.46 -27.84
N THR A 79 -13.82 -5.54 -27.38
CA THR A 79 -14.53 -6.78 -27.04
C THR A 79 -15.47 -6.54 -25.85
N ARG A 80 -16.52 -7.34 -25.74
CA ARG A 80 -17.49 -7.19 -24.64
C ARG A 80 -16.82 -7.51 -23.30
N GLU A 81 -15.88 -8.44 -23.30
CA GLU A 81 -15.08 -8.88 -22.17
C GLU A 81 -14.20 -7.74 -21.63
N GLU A 82 -13.51 -7.01 -22.52
CA GLU A 82 -12.75 -5.81 -22.15
C GLU A 82 -13.62 -4.74 -21.49
N LEU A 83 -14.82 -4.50 -22.02
CA LEU A 83 -15.75 -3.52 -21.46
C LEU A 83 -16.25 -3.92 -20.05
N VAL A 84 -16.41 -5.22 -19.79
CA VAL A 84 -16.73 -5.74 -18.45
C VAL A 84 -15.55 -5.57 -17.51
N SER A 85 -14.33 -5.87 -17.97
CA SER A 85 -13.10 -5.69 -17.19
C SER A 85 -12.90 -4.21 -16.78
N GLN A 86 -13.21 -3.28 -17.68
CA GLN A 86 -13.20 -1.84 -17.42
C GLN A 86 -14.37 -1.35 -16.55
N GLY A 87 -15.33 -2.22 -16.20
CA GLY A 87 -16.50 -1.86 -15.39
C GLY A 87 -17.56 -1.02 -16.12
N ILE A 88 -17.49 -0.92 -17.46
CA ILE A 88 -18.47 -0.19 -18.28
C ILE A 88 -19.76 -1.01 -18.44
N MET A 89 -19.62 -2.31 -18.73
CA MET A 89 -20.74 -3.23 -18.95
C MET A 89 -20.94 -4.20 -17.78
N PRO A 90 -22.19 -4.64 -17.49
CA PRO A 90 -22.45 -5.70 -16.53
C PRO A 90 -21.79 -7.04 -16.91
N PRO A 91 -21.41 -7.88 -15.93
CA PRO A 91 -20.81 -9.20 -16.18
C PRO A 91 -21.69 -10.11 -17.04
N LEU A 92 -21.05 -10.83 -17.96
CA LEU A 92 -21.73 -11.71 -18.95
C LEU A 92 -22.43 -12.92 -18.33
N LYS A 93 -21.92 -13.37 -17.17
CA LYS A 93 -22.38 -14.58 -16.48
C LYS A 93 -23.71 -14.40 -15.75
N SER A 94 -24.13 -13.15 -15.53
CA SER A 94 -25.38 -12.83 -14.84
C SER A 94 -26.42 -12.25 -15.81
N PRO A 95 -27.71 -12.59 -15.68
CA PRO A 95 -28.77 -11.96 -16.46
C PRO A 95 -28.78 -10.44 -16.28
N ALA A 96 -28.91 -9.70 -17.38
CA ALA A 96 -28.88 -8.23 -17.36
C ALA A 96 -30.01 -7.61 -16.52
N ALA A 97 -31.18 -8.26 -16.47
CA ALA A 97 -32.36 -7.79 -15.75
C ALA A 97 -32.16 -7.67 -14.23
N PHE A 98 -31.29 -8.50 -13.64
CA PHE A 98 -31.09 -8.57 -12.20
C PHE A 98 -29.78 -7.94 -11.71
N HIS A 99 -29.10 -7.18 -12.57
CA HIS A 99 -27.77 -6.64 -12.25
C HIS A 99 -27.82 -5.66 -11.07
N GLU A 100 -28.88 -4.86 -10.95
CA GLU A 100 -29.03 -3.89 -9.86
C GLU A 100 -29.27 -4.57 -8.52
N GLN A 101 -30.14 -5.59 -8.49
CA GLN A 101 -30.46 -6.37 -7.30
C GLN A 101 -29.21 -7.11 -6.81
N ARG A 102 -28.45 -7.74 -7.73
CA ARG A 102 -27.19 -8.40 -7.40
C ARG A 102 -26.18 -7.41 -6.82
N ARG A 103 -26.00 -6.25 -7.46
CA ARG A 103 -25.10 -5.19 -6.99
C ARG A 103 -25.51 -4.68 -5.60
N SER A 104 -26.80 -4.50 -5.37
CA SER A 104 -27.36 -4.08 -4.08
C SER A 104 -27.07 -5.13 -2.99
N LEU A 105 -27.30 -6.40 -3.29
CA LEU A 105 -26.99 -7.52 -2.40
C LEU A 105 -25.48 -7.62 -2.10
N GLU A 106 -24.62 -7.47 -3.12
CA GLU A 106 -23.16 -7.43 -2.96
C GLU A 106 -22.73 -6.28 -2.05
N ARG A 107 -23.33 -5.09 -2.20
CA ARG A 107 -23.09 -3.96 -1.29
C ARG A 107 -23.56 -4.23 0.12
N ALA A 108 -24.78 -4.73 0.31
CA ALA A 108 -25.28 -5.06 1.64
C ALA A 108 -24.37 -6.08 2.35
N ARG A 109 -23.87 -7.10 1.62
CA ARG A 109 -22.90 -8.06 2.14
C ARG A 109 -21.59 -7.39 2.59
N THR A 110 -21.02 -6.50 1.78
CA THR A 110 -19.78 -5.81 2.15
C THR A 110 -20.01 -4.83 3.30
N GLU A 111 -21.13 -4.12 3.32
CA GLU A 111 -21.54 -3.25 4.42
C GLU A 111 -21.63 -4.01 5.74
N ASP A 112 -22.34 -5.13 5.78
CA ASP A 112 -22.51 -5.93 7.00
C ASP A 112 -21.19 -6.57 7.45
N TYR A 113 -20.37 -7.04 6.50
CA TYR A 113 -19.02 -7.51 6.77
C TYR A 113 -18.15 -6.41 7.41
N LEU A 114 -18.15 -5.21 6.84
CA LEU A 114 -17.38 -4.08 7.34
C LEU A 114 -17.90 -3.59 8.70
N LYS A 115 -19.22 -3.51 8.90
CA LYS A 115 -19.83 -3.17 10.21
C LYS A 115 -19.33 -4.11 11.30
N ARG A 116 -19.28 -5.41 11.04
CA ARG A 116 -18.72 -6.40 11.97
C ARG A 116 -17.22 -6.18 12.21
N LYS A 117 -16.43 -5.98 11.15
CA LYS A 117 -14.97 -5.75 11.26
C LYS A 117 -14.59 -4.46 11.98
N ILE A 118 -15.39 -3.41 11.85
CA ILE A 118 -15.18 -2.14 12.55
C ILE A 118 -15.43 -2.31 14.06
N ARG A 119 -16.46 -3.06 14.45
CA ARG A 119 -16.76 -3.34 15.87
C ARG A 119 -15.66 -4.17 16.53
N SER A 120 -15.12 -5.15 15.81
CA SER A 120 -14.03 -6.00 16.30
C SER A 120 -12.64 -5.47 15.90
N ARG A 121 -12.48 -4.15 15.74
CA ARG A 121 -11.21 -3.57 15.32
C ARG A 121 -10.22 -3.59 16.50
N PRO A 122 -9.06 -4.26 16.38
CA PRO A 122 -8.07 -4.28 17.44
C PRO A 122 -7.44 -2.90 17.65
N GLU A 123 -7.02 -2.63 18.88
CA GLU A 123 -6.32 -1.40 19.24
C GLU A 123 -4.85 -1.47 18.80
N ARG A 124 -4.17 -0.32 18.67
CA ARG A 124 -2.77 -0.27 18.22
C ARG A 124 -1.86 -1.05 19.17
N SER A 125 -2.03 -0.94 20.49
CA SER A 125 -1.19 -1.66 21.46
C SER A 125 -1.32 -3.19 21.32
N GLU A 126 -2.50 -3.69 20.95
CA GLU A 126 -2.70 -5.13 20.70
C GLU A 126 -1.88 -5.59 19.49
N LEU A 127 -1.90 -4.81 18.40
CA LEU A 127 -1.10 -5.09 17.21
C LEU A 127 0.41 -5.04 17.49
N VAL A 128 0.81 -4.12 18.38
CA VAL A 128 2.20 -3.99 18.83
C VAL A 128 2.62 -5.18 19.70
N ARG A 129 1.80 -5.59 20.67
CA ARG A 129 2.02 -6.78 21.51
C ARG A 129 2.15 -8.06 20.67
N MET A 130 1.39 -8.14 19.59
CA MET A 130 1.45 -9.26 18.62
C MET A 130 2.62 -9.15 17.64
N HIS A 131 3.45 -8.11 17.71
CA HIS A 131 4.56 -7.82 16.78
C HIS A 131 4.12 -7.68 15.31
N ILE A 132 2.88 -7.22 15.08
CA ILE A 132 2.40 -6.82 13.74
C ILE A 132 2.85 -5.39 13.42
N LEU A 133 2.77 -4.50 14.41
CA LEU A 133 3.30 -3.13 14.35
C LEU A 133 4.50 -3.00 15.28
N GLU A 134 5.43 -2.10 14.95
CA GLU A 134 6.57 -1.83 15.82
C GLU A 134 6.20 -0.93 17.01
N GLU A 135 6.90 -1.12 18.13
CA GLU A 135 6.86 -0.29 19.35
C GLU A 135 7.51 1.08 19.16
N THR A 136 7.09 1.84 18.14
CA THR A 136 7.76 3.09 17.76
C THR A 136 6.74 4.21 17.57
N SER A 137 7.05 5.38 18.15
CA SER A 137 6.24 6.61 18.02
C SER A 137 6.63 7.45 16.80
N ALA A 138 7.61 7.01 16.02
CA ALA A 138 8.06 7.69 14.80
C ALA A 138 7.02 7.58 13.67
N GLU A 139 7.13 8.49 12.72
CA GLU A 139 6.26 8.59 11.55
C GLU A 139 6.39 7.33 10.65
N PRO A 140 5.30 6.85 10.00
CA PRO A 140 5.29 5.57 9.28
C PRO A 140 6.36 5.44 8.20
N SER A 141 6.76 6.53 7.52
CA SER A 141 7.79 6.47 6.47
C SER A 141 9.20 6.14 7.02
N LEU A 142 9.47 6.43 8.30
CA LEU A 142 10.77 6.21 8.92
C LEU A 142 10.90 4.85 9.64
N GLN A 143 9.78 4.22 9.98
CA GLN A 143 9.74 3.00 10.79
C GLN A 143 10.64 1.89 10.23
N ALA A 144 10.58 1.65 8.91
CA ALA A 144 11.39 0.63 8.25
C ALA A 144 12.90 0.92 8.35
N LYS A 145 13.30 2.19 8.21
CA LYS A 145 14.71 2.61 8.34
C LYS A 145 15.19 2.49 9.78
N GLN A 146 14.36 2.91 10.72
CA GLN A 146 14.66 2.80 12.15
C GLN A 146 14.82 1.35 12.60
N LEU A 147 13.98 0.43 12.12
CA LEU A 147 14.11 -0.99 12.43
C LEU A 147 15.42 -1.57 11.90
N LYS A 148 15.81 -1.21 10.66
CA LYS A 148 17.11 -1.60 10.08
C LYS A 148 18.28 -1.10 10.92
N LEU A 149 18.25 0.17 11.33
CA LEU A 149 19.27 0.76 12.20
C LEU A 149 19.33 0.05 13.57
N LYS A 150 18.17 -0.18 14.20
CA LYS A 150 18.07 -0.90 15.49
C LYS A 150 18.70 -2.29 15.38
N ARG A 151 18.39 -3.04 14.32
CA ARG A 151 18.96 -4.38 14.07
C ARG A 151 20.47 -4.34 13.86
N ALA A 152 20.97 -3.39 13.07
CA ALA A 152 22.41 -3.23 12.82
C ALA A 152 23.17 -2.95 14.13
N ARG A 153 22.71 -1.97 14.91
CA ARG A 153 23.31 -1.65 16.21
C ARG A 153 23.34 -2.85 17.16
N LEU A 154 22.22 -3.57 17.26
CA LEU A 154 22.16 -4.77 18.10
C LEU A 154 23.12 -5.86 17.60
N ALA A 155 23.29 -6.02 16.30
CA ALA A 155 24.25 -6.98 15.75
C ALA A 155 25.68 -6.61 16.11
N ASP A 156 26.05 -5.33 15.95
CA ASP A 156 27.38 -4.82 16.29
C ASP A 156 27.67 -4.97 17.80
N ASP A 157 26.72 -4.57 18.66
CA ASP A 157 26.82 -4.69 20.12
C ASP A 157 26.97 -6.15 20.58
N LEU A 158 26.23 -7.07 19.94
CA LEU A 158 26.33 -8.49 20.23
C LEU A 158 27.67 -9.07 19.75
N ASN A 159 28.18 -8.60 18.61
CA ASN A 159 29.44 -9.06 18.06
C ASN A 159 30.62 -8.71 18.99
N GLU A 160 30.64 -7.51 19.56
CA GLU A 160 31.64 -7.11 20.57
C GLU A 160 31.56 -7.99 21.82
N LYS A 161 30.35 -8.26 22.33
CA LYS A 161 30.14 -9.11 23.51
C LYS A 161 30.55 -10.56 23.27
N ILE A 162 30.36 -11.07 22.06
CA ILE A 162 30.77 -12.41 21.67
C ILE A 162 32.29 -12.48 21.49
N ALA A 163 32.93 -11.42 20.98
CA ALA A 163 34.39 -11.34 20.85
C ALA A 163 35.08 -11.41 22.22
N GLN A 164 34.49 -10.81 23.26
CA GLN A 164 34.97 -10.89 24.64
C GLN A 164 34.41 -12.07 25.44
N ARG A 165 33.93 -13.12 24.77
CA ARG A 165 33.34 -14.27 25.45
C ARG A 165 34.42 -14.99 26.29
N PRO A 166 34.24 -15.11 27.62
CA PRO A 166 35.21 -15.75 28.49
C PRO A 166 35.41 -17.22 28.10
N GLY A 167 36.66 -17.67 28.17
CA GLY A 167 37.01 -19.05 27.89
C GLY A 167 36.43 -20.03 28.93
N PRO A 168 36.41 -21.34 28.62
CA PRO A 168 35.92 -22.35 29.55
C PRO A 168 36.73 -22.41 30.85
N MET A 169 38.04 -22.09 30.82
CA MET A 169 38.89 -22.06 32.01
C MET A 169 38.53 -20.92 32.96
N GLU A 170 38.25 -19.73 32.43
CA GLU A 170 37.80 -18.59 33.22
C GLU A 170 36.49 -18.87 33.97
N LEU A 171 35.62 -19.72 33.41
CA LEU A 171 34.36 -20.11 34.05
C LEU A 171 34.55 -21.13 35.18
N VAL A 172 35.60 -21.97 35.10
CA VAL A 172 36.00 -22.91 36.17
C VAL A 172 36.60 -22.15 37.35
N GLU A 173 37.47 -21.17 37.08
CA GLU A 173 38.05 -20.27 38.10
C GLU A 173 36.98 -19.47 38.84
N LYS A 174 35.96 -18.99 38.11
CA LYS A 174 34.80 -18.29 38.66
C LYS A 174 33.81 -19.21 39.39
N ASN A 175 34.11 -20.51 39.51
CA ASN A 175 33.28 -21.54 40.16
C ASN A 175 31.85 -21.65 39.60
N ILE A 176 31.64 -21.23 38.35
CA ILE A 176 30.36 -21.37 37.65
C ILE A 176 30.25 -22.79 37.08
N LEU A 177 31.38 -23.34 36.60
CA LEU A 177 31.48 -24.73 36.17
C LEU A 177 32.09 -25.58 37.31
N PRO A 178 31.38 -26.62 37.79
CA PRO A 178 31.93 -27.53 38.77
C PRO A 178 33.00 -28.43 38.12
N VAL A 179 34.13 -28.57 38.80
CA VAL A 179 35.21 -29.51 38.47
C VAL A 179 35.72 -30.07 39.80
N GLU A 180 36.05 -31.37 39.84
CA GLU A 180 36.64 -32.00 41.03
C GLU A 180 37.88 -31.20 41.47
N SER A 181 37.95 -30.82 42.74
CA SER A 181 38.97 -29.90 43.27
C SER A 181 40.41 -30.36 43.00
N SER A 182 40.64 -31.68 42.98
CA SER A 182 41.93 -32.29 42.62
C SER A 182 42.36 -32.06 41.16
N LEU A 183 41.41 -31.87 40.24
CA LEU A 183 41.68 -31.63 38.81
C LEU A 183 41.81 -30.14 38.49
N LYS A 184 41.19 -29.26 39.29
CA LYS A 184 41.28 -27.81 39.10
C LYS A 184 42.72 -27.31 39.14
N GLU A 185 43.50 -27.74 40.13
CA GLU A 185 44.90 -27.29 40.29
C GLU A 185 45.82 -27.86 39.20
N ALA A 186 45.58 -29.10 38.75
CA ALA A 186 46.37 -29.75 37.69
C ALA A 186 46.11 -29.15 36.30
N ILE A 187 44.88 -28.69 36.02
CA ILE A 187 44.49 -28.11 34.73
C ILE A 187 44.96 -26.64 34.63
N ILE A 188 44.86 -25.87 35.72
CA ILE A 188 45.32 -24.48 35.75
C ILE A 188 46.85 -24.41 35.62
N GLY A 189 47.60 -25.24 36.38
CA GLY A 189 49.06 -25.26 36.33
C GLY A 189 49.68 -25.78 35.02
N THR A 190 48.94 -26.54 34.20
CA THR A 190 49.43 -27.06 32.91
C THR A 190 49.21 -26.07 31.75
N SER A 191 48.18 -25.24 31.83
CA SER A 191 47.79 -24.29 30.76
C SER A 191 48.79 -23.14 30.53
N GLU A 192 49.53 -22.69 31.55
CA GLU A 192 50.56 -21.64 31.39
C GLU A 192 51.73 -22.06 30.48
N SER A 193 51.97 -23.36 30.30
CA SER A 193 53.05 -23.88 29.44
C SER A 193 52.68 -24.05 27.96
N LEU A 194 51.38 -24.17 27.65
CA LEU A 194 50.88 -24.52 26.30
C LEU A 194 50.33 -23.35 25.49
N VAL A 195 50.15 -22.16 26.10
CA VAL A 195 49.64 -20.96 25.42
C VAL A 195 50.61 -20.32 24.42
N ALA A 196 51.85 -20.79 24.33
CA ALA A 196 52.85 -20.27 23.39
C ALA A 196 52.70 -20.75 21.93
N GLY A 197 51.74 -21.62 21.58
CA GLY A 197 51.81 -22.35 20.30
C GLY A 197 50.56 -22.57 19.46
N PHE A 198 49.34 -22.14 19.84
CA PHE A 198 48.14 -22.64 19.15
C PHE A 198 47.03 -21.63 18.82
N TRP A 199 47.38 -20.38 18.50
CA TRP A 199 46.44 -19.43 17.88
C TRP A 199 46.93 -18.98 16.50
N VAL A 200 47.00 -19.93 15.56
CA VAL A 200 46.97 -19.59 14.14
C VAL A 200 45.50 -19.51 13.72
N ALA A 201 45.05 -18.28 13.50
CA ALA A 201 43.91 -17.86 12.69
C ALA A 201 42.95 -18.98 12.25
N ARG A 202 41.87 -19.17 13.01
CA ARG A 202 40.62 -19.68 12.44
C ARG A 202 39.90 -18.50 11.80
N PRO A 203 39.72 -18.47 10.47
CA PRO A 203 38.88 -17.44 9.85
C PRO A 203 37.46 -17.65 10.35
N VAL A 204 36.86 -16.57 10.83
CA VAL A 204 35.40 -16.45 10.91
C VAL A 204 34.92 -16.71 9.48
N LEU A 205 34.28 -17.85 9.24
CA LEU A 205 33.58 -18.07 7.98
C LEU A 205 32.53 -16.98 7.88
N ASP A 206 32.74 -16.03 6.96
CA ASP A 206 31.71 -15.15 6.43
C ASP A 206 30.62 -16.03 5.79
N PHE A 207 29.68 -16.50 6.61
CA PHE A 207 28.42 -17.07 6.17
C PHE A 207 27.46 -15.93 5.81
N ALA A 208 27.91 -15.01 4.96
CA ALA A 208 27.18 -13.81 4.58
C ALA A 208 27.36 -13.51 3.09
N ALA A 209 27.00 -14.45 2.22
CA ALA A 209 26.56 -14.17 0.84
C ALA A 209 26.11 -15.45 0.09
N GLN A 210 25.15 -16.21 0.64
CA GLN A 210 24.38 -17.14 -0.21
C GLN A 210 22.90 -17.14 0.17
N THR A 211 22.34 -15.95 0.44
CA THR A 211 20.91 -15.77 0.23
C THR A 211 20.73 -15.59 -1.28
N GLN A 212 20.66 -16.73 -1.98
CA GLN A 212 19.98 -16.81 -3.27
C GLN A 212 18.72 -15.96 -3.18
N GLN A 213 18.56 -15.07 -4.15
CA GLN A 213 17.31 -14.43 -4.43
C GLN A 213 16.31 -15.52 -4.82
N HIS A 214 15.71 -16.19 -3.84
CA HIS A 214 14.42 -16.82 -4.05
C HIS A 214 13.43 -15.67 -4.17
N ALA A 215 13.29 -15.21 -5.41
CA ALA A 215 12.18 -14.41 -5.86
C ALA A 215 10.89 -15.09 -5.35
N TRP A 216 10.20 -14.42 -4.43
CA TRP A 216 8.77 -14.66 -4.30
C TRP A 216 8.15 -14.21 -5.62
N PRO A 217 7.37 -15.05 -6.34
CA PRO A 217 6.66 -14.57 -7.49
C PRO A 217 5.65 -13.54 -7.00
N GLU A 218 5.77 -12.30 -7.48
CA GLU A 218 4.67 -11.34 -7.43
C GLU A 218 3.48 -12.00 -8.13
N GLN A 219 2.52 -12.46 -7.33
CA GLN A 219 1.23 -12.88 -7.84
C GLN A 219 0.45 -11.62 -8.23
N SER A 220 0.09 -11.60 -9.51
CA SER A 220 -0.76 -10.60 -10.17
C SER A 220 -2.17 -10.54 -9.62
#